data_AF-A0A969YXQ4-F1
#
_entry.id   AF-A0A969YXQ4-F1
#
_cell.length_a   1.000
_cell.length_b   1.000
_cell.length_c   1.000
_cell.angle_alpha   90.00
_cell.angle_beta   90.00
_cell.angle_gamma   90.00
#
_symmetry.space_group_name_H-M   'P 1'
#
loop_
_entity.id
_entity.type
_entity.pdbx_description
1 polymer ?
#
loop_
_entity_poly.entity_id
_entity_poly.type
_entity_poly.pdbx_seq_one_letter_code
_entity_poly.pdbx_strand_id
1 'polypeptide(L)' 'MCFRPPSAGKAIKCPSCGALNPSIAKNCVKCKTDLSQAKEEMNKEENNKEDK' A
#
# COMPACT_ATOMS: atom_id res chain seq x y z
N MET A 1 11.24 -20.94 -16.25
CA MET A 1 9.98 -20.35 -15.77
C MET A 1 10.32 -19.49 -14.56
N CYS A 2 10.27 -18.15 -14.67
CA CYS A 2 10.62 -17.24 -13.57
C CYS A 2 9.41 -16.33 -13.33
N PHE A 3 8.55 -16.73 -12.37
CA PHE A 3 8.50 -16.18 -11.01
C PHE A 3 8.23 -14.68 -11.03
N ARG A 4 6.94 -14.32 -11.03
CA ARG A 4 6.43 -12.96 -10.87
C ARG A 4 6.22 -12.75 -9.37
N PRO A 5 7.21 -12.22 -8.62
CA PRO A 5 7.00 -11.92 -7.22
C PRO A 5 5.80 -10.97 -7.10
N PRO A 6 4.85 -11.25 -6.19
CA PRO A 6 3.66 -10.44 -5.99
C PRO A 6 4.00 -9.20 -5.14
N SER A 7 5.11 -8.53 -5.45
CA SER A 7 5.52 -7.26 -4.83
C SER A 7 4.64 -6.10 -5.33
N ALA A 8 3.37 -6.37 -5.57
CA ALA A 8 2.35 -5.34 -5.70
C ALA A 8 2.02 -4.90 -4.28
N GLY A 9 2.71 -3.87 -3.79
CA GLY A 9 2.38 -3.20 -2.54
C GLY A 9 0.86 -3.03 -2.42
N LYS A 10 0.29 -3.50 -1.31
CA LYS A 10 -1.14 -3.44 -1.01
C LYS A 10 -1.67 -2.04 -1.31
N ALA A 11 -2.78 -1.95 -2.03
CA ALA A 11 -3.49 -0.69 -2.24
C ALA A 11 -4.39 -0.40 -1.03
N ILE A 12 -4.38 0.83 -0.54
CA ILE A 12 -5.25 1.32 0.53
C ILE A 12 -6.52 1.92 -0.05
N LYS A 13 -7.65 1.71 0.63
CA LYS A 13 -8.91 2.34 0.26
C LYS A 13 -9.02 3.69 0.97
N CYS A 14 -9.28 4.75 0.20
CA CYS A 14 -9.51 6.08 0.76
C CYS A 14 -10.79 6.09 1.60
N PRO A 15 -10.76 6.50 2.88
CA PRO A 15 -11.96 6.57 3.72
C PRO A 15 -12.89 7.70 3.31
N SER A 16 -12.39 8.73 2.61
CA SER A 16 -13.19 9.88 2.20
C SER A 16 -14.03 9.63 0.94
N CYS A 17 -13.49 8.91 -0.06
CA CYS A 17 -14.18 8.72 -1.34
C CYS A 17 -14.26 7.26 -1.81
N GLY A 18 -13.64 6.32 -1.08
CA GLY A 18 -13.62 4.90 -1.42
C GLY A 18 -12.66 4.50 -2.55
N ALA A 19 -11.87 5.43 -3.10
CA ALA A 19 -10.91 5.12 -4.16
C ALA A 19 -9.74 4.27 -3.65
N LEU A 20 -9.27 3.33 -4.47
CA LEU A 20 -8.04 2.57 -4.21
C LEU A 20 -6.84 3.43 -4.56
N ASN A 21 -5.99 3.69 -3.57
CA ASN A 21 -4.74 4.42 -3.69
C ASN A 21 -3.58 3.50 -3.33
N PRO A 22 -2.39 3.67 -3.91
CA PRO A 22 -1.23 2.94 -3.46
C PRO A 22 -0.89 3.35 -2.01
N SER A 23 -0.41 2.42 -1.18
CA SER A 23 -0.05 2.71 0.22
C SER A 23 1.05 3.77 0.40
N ILE A 24 1.80 4.07 -0.67
CA ILE A 24 2.80 5.15 -0.70
C ILE A 24 2.20 6.52 -1.03
N ALA A 25 0.92 6.60 -1.43
CA ALA A 25 0.29 7.85 -1.77
C ALA A 25 0.05 8.69 -0.51
N LYS A 26 0.63 9.89 -0.48
CA LYS A 26 0.36 10.89 0.55
C LYS A 26 -1.02 11.52 0.41
N ASN A 27 -1.58 11.49 -0.80
CA ASN A 27 -2.89 12.09 -1.10
C ASN A 27 -3.68 11.18 -2.04
N CYS A 28 -5.01 11.17 -1.86
CA CYS A 28 -5.90 10.41 -2.70
C CYS A 28 -5.88 10.94 -4.14
N VAL A 29 -5.73 10.06 -5.13
CA VAL A 29 -5.72 10.42 -6.56
C VAL A 29 -7.06 10.99 -7.04
N LYS A 30 -8.15 10.64 -6.36
CA LYS A 30 -9.52 11.03 -6.76
C LYS A 30 -10.02 12.27 -6.05
N CYS A 31 -9.86 12.35 -4.72
CA CYS A 31 -10.40 13.44 -3.91
C CYS A 31 -9.33 14.34 -3.28
N LYS A 32 -8.04 14.04 -3.46
CA LYS A 32 -6.88 14.79 -2.91
C LYS A 32 -6.80 14.85 -1.38
N THR A 33 -7.64 14.09 -0.67
CA THR A 33 -7.58 13.92 0.79
C THR A 33 -6.23 13.37 1.22
N ASP A 34 -5.72 13.82 2.37
CA ASP A 34 -4.47 13.33 2.93
C ASP A 34 -4.58 11.87 3.37
N LEU A 35 -3.66 11.04 2.89
CA LEU A 35 -3.50 9.61 3.18
C LEU A 35 -2.10 9.32 3.75
N SER A 36 -1.35 10.36 4.15
CA SER A 36 0.05 10.25 4.58
C SER A 36 0.24 9.31 5.77
N GLN A 37 -0.79 9.14 6.61
CA GLN A 37 -0.78 8.25 7.78
C GLN A 37 -0.71 6.76 7.42
N ALA A 38 -1.07 6.37 6.20
CA ALA A 38 -0.98 4.97 5.76
C ALA A 38 0.44 4.52 5.38
N LYS A 39 1.40 5.46 5.36
CA LYS A 39 2.79 5.21 4.93
C LYS A 39 3.66 4.55 6.01
N GLU A 40 3.33 4.69 7.29
CA GLU A 40 4.16 4.17 8.40
C GLU A 40 3.97 2.68 8.66
N GLU A 41 2.79 2.13 8.38
CA GLU A 41 2.46 0.74 8.70
C GLU A 41 3.08 -0.28 7.73
N MET A 42 3.45 0.15 6.52
CA MET A 42 3.91 -0.76 5.46
C MET A 42 5.40 -1.12 5.52
N ASN A 43 6.19 -0.39 6.32
CA ASN A 43 7.62 -0.68 6.51
C ASN A 43 7.90 -1.77 7.56
N LYS A 44 6.88 -2.38 8.17
CA LYS A 44 7.06 -3.42 9.20
C LYS A 44 6.73 -4.85 8.76
N GLU A 45 6.24 -5.09 7.55
CA GLU A 45 5.87 -6.43 7.07
C GLU A 45 6.75 -6.93 5.90
N GLU A 46 8.01 -6.51 5.82
CA GLU A 46 9.00 -7.14 4.95
C GLU A 46 10.21 -7.69 5.74
N ASN A 47 9.99 -8.11 6.99
CA ASN A 47 10.97 -8.91 7.72
C ASN A 47 10.38 -9.93 8.70
N ASN A 48 9.26 -10.57 8.37
CA ASN A 48 9.00 -11.90 8.93
C ASN A 48 7.97 -12.70 8.13
N LYS A 49 8.42 -13.42 7.10
CA LYS A 49 8.12 -14.85 7.00
C LYS A 49 9.07 -15.55 6.04
N GLU A 50 9.97 -16.29 6.67
CA GLU A 50 10.97 -17.23 6.18
C GLU A 50 10.35 -18.45 5.47
N ASP A 51 11.24 -19.33 4.99
CA ASP A 51 11.03 -20.77 4.76
C ASP A 51 10.49 -21.23 3.38
N LYS A 52 11.41 -21.61 2.48
CA LYS A 52 11.92 -23.00 2.36
C LYS A 52 12.87 -23.18 1.17
#